data_AF-A0A6B4U1Y5-F1
#
_entry.id   AF-A0A6B4U1Y5-F1
#
_cell.length_a   1.000
_cell.length_b   1.000
_cell.length_c   1.000
_cell.angle_alpha   90.00
_cell.angle_beta   90.00
_cell.angle_gamma   90.00
#
_symmetry.space_group_name_H-M   'P 1'
#
loop_
_entity.id
_entity.type
_entity.pdbx_description
1 polymer ?
#
loop_
_entity_poly.entity_id
_entity_poly.type
_entity_poly.pdbx_seq_one_letter_code
_entity_poly.pdbx_strand_id
1 'polypeptide(L)'
;AAVSNIIRKEHEEILVHTGQHYDENMSKVFFEELQIPKPDYNLEIGSGNHGEQTGKMLVELEKIYLKEKPDLVLVYGDTNSTLAGALCASKLLIPVAHIEAGLRSFNMNMPEEQNRILTDHISRLLFVPTITAEKNLHTEGINRGVYNVGDVMFDAVLHF
;
A
#
# COMPACT_ATOMS: atom_id res chain seq x y z
N ALA A 1 2.59 8.66 -8.50
CA ALA A 1 2.80 9.21 -9.85
C ALA A 1 3.21 8.13 -10.84
N ALA A 2 4.33 7.43 -10.65
CA ALA A 2 4.81 6.40 -11.58
C ALA A 2 3.74 5.34 -11.92
N VAL A 3 3.03 4.81 -10.91
CA VAL A 3 1.98 3.80 -11.12
C VAL A 3 0.64 4.42 -11.52
N SER A 4 0.14 5.39 -10.73
CA SER A 4 -1.17 6.03 -10.97
C SER A 4 -1.33 6.59 -12.38
N ASN A 5 -0.29 7.21 -12.95
CA ASN A 5 -0.34 7.79 -14.30
C ASN A 5 -0.50 6.74 -15.40
N ILE A 6 -0.06 5.50 -15.14
CA ILE A 6 -0.18 4.39 -16.08
C ILE A 6 -1.53 3.69 -15.90
N ILE A 7 -1.93 3.40 -14.65
CA ILE A 7 -3.19 2.70 -14.35
C ILE A 7 -4.41 3.50 -14.86
N ARG A 8 -4.41 4.83 -14.66
CA ARG A 8 -5.50 5.73 -15.09
C ARG A 8 -5.74 5.77 -16.60
N LYS A 9 -4.86 5.21 -17.44
CA LYS A 9 -5.06 5.13 -18.90
C LYS A 9 -6.13 4.12 -19.29
N GLU A 10 -6.31 3.07 -18.48
CA GLU A 10 -7.18 1.94 -18.79
C GLU A 10 -8.16 1.59 -17.65
N HIS A 11 -7.96 2.16 -16.46
CA HIS A 11 -8.73 1.86 -15.26
C HIS A 11 -9.16 3.15 -14.56
N GLU A 12 -10.24 3.06 -13.78
CA GLU A 12 -10.64 4.11 -12.84
C GLU A 12 -9.85 3.93 -11.53
N GLU A 13 -9.07 4.93 -11.14
CA GLU A 13 -8.32 4.92 -9.89
C GLU A 13 -8.97 5.88 -8.89
N ILE A 14 -9.27 5.35 -7.71
CA ILE A 14 -9.69 6.14 -6.54
C ILE A 14 -8.51 6.21 -5.58
N LEU A 15 -7.87 7.37 -5.51
CA LEU A 15 -6.68 7.58 -4.70
C LEU A 15 -7.07 8.01 -3.28
N VAL A 16 -6.69 7.20 -2.29
CA VAL A 16 -6.95 7.47 -0.87
C VAL A 16 -5.65 7.80 -0.15
N HIS A 17 -5.60 8.97 0.47
CA HIS A 17 -4.53 9.39 1.36
C HIS A 17 -5.01 9.27 2.82
N THR A 18 -4.35 8.43 3.62
CA THR A 18 -4.79 8.18 5.01
C THR A 18 -4.41 9.29 5.98
N GLY A 19 -3.40 10.12 5.66
CA GLY A 19 -2.91 11.14 6.57
C GLY A 19 -2.03 10.62 7.71
N GLN A 20 -1.46 9.40 7.60
CA GLN A 20 -0.61 8.81 8.66
C GLN A 20 0.64 9.64 8.97
N HIS A 21 1.33 10.11 7.93
CA HIS A 21 2.53 10.93 8.02
C HIS A 21 2.20 12.32 7.50
N TYR A 22 1.57 13.15 8.34
CA TYR A 22 1.22 14.51 7.94
C TYR A 22 2.26 15.50 8.45
N ASP A 23 3.16 15.89 7.55
CA ASP A 23 3.81 17.20 7.59
C ASP A 23 3.38 17.93 6.31
N GLU A 24 2.55 18.98 6.47
CA GLU A 24 1.98 19.76 5.37
C GLU A 24 3.04 20.25 4.37
N ASN A 25 4.22 20.61 4.87
CA ASN A 25 5.29 21.16 4.04
C ASN A 25 5.97 20.07 3.20
N MET A 26 6.18 18.88 3.78
CA MET A 26 6.83 17.77 3.08
C MET A 26 5.88 17.13 2.07
N SER A 27 4.59 16.99 2.42
CA SER A 27 3.60 16.40 1.53
C SER A 27 3.37 17.29 0.30
N LYS A 28 3.19 18.60 0.46
CA LYS A 28 2.84 19.45 -0.68
C LYS A 28 3.91 19.50 -1.76
N VAL A 29 5.18 19.66 -1.35
CA VAL A 29 6.32 19.65 -2.29
C VAL A 29 6.44 18.30 -3.00
N PHE A 30 6.29 17.19 -2.28
CA PHE A 30 6.36 15.85 -2.86
C PHE A 30 5.26 15.61 -3.91
N PHE A 31 4.02 16.05 -3.65
CA PHE A 31 2.92 15.92 -4.62
C PHE A 31 3.13 16.81 -5.86
N GLU A 32 3.66 18.02 -5.68
CA GLU A 32 3.91 18.96 -6.79
C GLU A 32 5.10 18.51 -7.66
N GLU A 33 6.23 18.15 -7.04
CA GLU A 33 7.46 17.76 -7.76
C GLU A 33 7.30 16.43 -8.49
N LEU A 34 6.65 15.45 -7.88
CA LEU A 34 6.41 14.15 -8.51
C LEU A 34 5.14 14.12 -9.37
N GLN A 35 4.46 15.25 -9.54
CA GLN A 35 3.20 15.34 -10.29
C GLN A 35 2.18 14.28 -9.87
N ILE A 36 2.06 14.03 -8.56
CA ILE A 36 1.12 13.07 -8.01
C ILE A 36 -0.28 13.70 -8.08
N PRO A 37 -1.29 13.01 -8.64
CA PRO A 37 -2.65 13.53 -8.63
C PRO A 37 -3.14 13.77 -7.20
N LYS A 38 -4.00 14.76 -7.02
CA LYS A 38 -4.64 14.99 -5.72
C LYS A 38 -5.45 13.74 -5.35
N PRO A 39 -5.45 13.34 -4.06
CA PRO A 39 -6.25 12.20 -3.62
C PRO A 39 -7.75 12.54 -3.73
N ASP A 40 -8.54 11.56 -4.13
CA ASP A 40 -10.00 11.62 -4.15
C ASP A 40 -10.57 11.63 -2.72
N TYR A 41 -9.86 10.97 -1.80
CA TYR A 41 -10.15 10.97 -0.37
C TYR A 41 -8.90 11.28 0.44
N ASN A 42 -8.97 12.25 1.34
CA ASN A 42 -7.96 12.46 2.39
C ASN A 42 -8.62 12.22 3.76
N LEU A 43 -8.13 11.23 4.51
CA LEU A 43 -8.74 10.81 5.78
C LEU A 43 -8.27 11.62 6.98
N GLU A 44 -7.14 12.33 6.85
CA GLU A 44 -6.60 13.22 7.89
C GLU A 44 -6.45 12.53 9.26
N ILE A 45 -6.14 11.23 9.29
CA ILE A 45 -6.05 10.45 10.54
C ILE A 45 -4.98 11.01 11.49
N GLY A 46 -3.89 11.54 10.93
CA GLY A 46 -2.79 12.16 11.66
C GLY A 46 -1.89 11.17 12.41
N SER A 47 -0.95 11.72 13.17
CA SER A 47 -0.01 10.98 14.01
C SER A 47 -0.72 10.37 15.24
N GLY A 48 -0.26 9.21 15.68
CA GLY A 48 -0.78 8.52 16.88
C GLY A 48 -0.07 7.20 17.11
N ASN A 49 -0.50 6.45 18.13
CA ASN A 49 0.01 5.09 18.35
C ASN A 49 -0.50 4.12 17.27
N HIS A 50 0.24 3.05 16.99
CA HIS A 50 -0.08 2.10 15.91
C HIS A 50 -1.53 1.58 15.94
N GLY A 51 -2.02 1.17 17.11
CA GLY A 51 -3.38 0.65 17.23
C GLY A 51 -4.46 1.71 17.01
N GLU A 52 -4.23 2.95 17.45
CA GLU A 52 -5.15 4.06 17.25
C GLU A 52 -5.22 4.45 15.77
N GLN A 53 -4.07 4.64 15.13
CA GLN A 53 -4.00 4.98 13.71
C GLN A 53 -4.66 3.91 12.85
N THR A 54 -4.27 2.65 13.05
CA THR A 54 -4.81 1.52 12.28
C THR A 54 -6.31 1.39 12.50
N GLY A 55 -6.79 1.51 13.74
CA GLY A 55 -8.22 1.42 14.07
C GLY A 55 -9.05 2.51 13.38
N LYS A 56 -8.59 3.77 13.41
CA LYS A 56 -9.26 4.87 12.73
C LYS A 56 -9.28 4.68 11.21
N MET A 57 -8.14 4.25 10.63
CA MET A 57 -8.06 3.96 9.18
C MET A 57 -9.04 2.87 8.76
N LEU A 58 -9.15 1.78 9.52
CA LEU A 58 -10.08 0.69 9.21
C LEU A 58 -11.53 1.18 9.10
N VAL A 59 -11.97 2.03 10.03
CA VAL A 59 -13.33 2.58 10.04
C VAL A 59 -13.60 3.46 8.83
N GLU A 60 -12.67 4.36 8.48
CA GLU A 60 -12.89 5.28 7.36
C GLU A 60 -12.70 4.61 6.00
N LEU A 61 -11.75 3.67 5.88
CA LEU A 61 -11.54 2.90 4.64
C LEU A 61 -12.73 1.99 4.34
N GLU A 62 -13.36 1.38 5.35
CA GLU A 62 -14.55 0.54 5.14
C GLU A 62 -15.71 1.35 4.54
N LYS A 63 -15.94 2.60 4.99
CA LYS A 63 -16.96 3.48 4.41
C LYS A 63 -16.69 3.73 2.92
N ILE A 64 -15.43 3.96 2.56
CA ILE A 64 -15.03 4.18 1.16
C ILE A 64 -15.23 2.90 0.36
N TYR A 65 -14.76 1.75 0.83
CA TYR A 65 -14.86 0.49 0.09
C TYR A 65 -16.32 0.05 -0.12
N LEU A 66 -17.20 0.29 0.86
CA LEU A 66 -18.64 0.03 0.71
C LEU A 66 -19.33 0.99 -0.26
N LYS A 67 -18.86 2.24 -0.34
CA LYS A 67 -19.38 3.25 -1.25
C LYS A 67 -18.92 2.99 -2.69
N GLU A 68 -17.61 2.91 -2.88
CA GLU A 68 -16.96 2.87 -4.19
C GLU A 68 -16.90 1.46 -4.79
N LYS A 69 -16.97 0.42 -3.96
CA LYS A 69 -16.98 -1.01 -4.36
C LYS A 69 -15.87 -1.35 -5.36
N PRO A 70 -14.60 -1.09 -5.01
CA PRO A 70 -13.49 -1.32 -5.93
C PRO A 70 -13.34 -2.81 -6.25
N ASP A 71 -12.96 -3.12 -7.49
CA ASP A 71 -12.66 -4.50 -7.91
C ASP A 71 -11.32 -5.01 -7.37
N LEU A 72 -10.42 -4.11 -6.96
CA LEU A 72 -9.09 -4.39 -6.45
C LEU A 72 -8.64 -3.24 -5.53
N VAL A 73 -7.95 -3.55 -4.44
CA VAL A 73 -7.27 -2.57 -3.60
C VAL A 73 -5.75 -2.72 -3.77
N LEU A 74 -5.08 -1.61 -4.09
CA LEU A 74 -3.63 -1.54 -4.25
C LEU A 74 -3.01 -0.86 -3.02
N VAL A 75 -2.05 -1.52 -2.37
CA VAL A 75 -1.30 -0.97 -1.22
C VAL A 75 0.20 -1.02 -1.49
N TYR A 76 0.96 -0.13 -0.84
CA TYR A 76 2.40 0.03 -1.02
C TYR A 76 3.15 -0.17 0.29
N GLY A 77 4.29 -0.84 0.25
CA GLY A 77 5.24 -0.88 1.36
C GLY A 77 4.68 -1.55 2.62
N ASP A 78 4.86 -0.94 3.78
CA ASP A 78 4.77 -1.62 5.07
C ASP A 78 4.25 -0.74 6.23
N THR A 79 3.58 0.36 5.89
CA THR A 79 3.04 1.31 6.88
C THR A 79 1.77 0.78 7.55
N ASN A 80 1.30 1.46 8.61
CA ASN A 80 -0.01 1.15 9.20
C ASN A 80 -1.14 1.33 8.17
N SER A 81 -0.98 2.25 7.21
CA SER A 81 -1.92 2.47 6.11
C SER A 81 -1.99 1.27 5.18
N THR A 82 -0.84 0.65 4.90
CA THR A 82 -0.73 -0.58 4.10
C THR A 82 -1.51 -1.70 4.78
N LEU A 83 -1.24 -1.93 6.07
CA LEU A 83 -1.93 -2.97 6.83
C LEU A 83 -3.44 -2.70 6.92
N ALA A 84 -3.85 -1.48 7.25
CA ALA A 84 -5.26 -1.12 7.41
C ALA A 84 -6.03 -1.28 6.09
N GLY A 85 -5.50 -0.79 4.97
CA GLY A 85 -6.12 -0.92 3.65
C GLY A 85 -6.27 -2.38 3.23
N ALA A 86 -5.20 -3.16 3.34
CA ALA A 86 -5.23 -4.57 2.98
C ALA A 86 -6.18 -5.38 3.88
N LEU A 87 -6.15 -5.16 5.19
CA LEU A 87 -6.99 -5.89 6.15
C LEU A 87 -8.48 -5.57 5.96
N CYS A 88 -8.82 -4.29 5.73
CA CYS A 88 -10.19 -3.87 5.44
C CYS A 88 -10.70 -4.52 4.14
N ALA A 89 -9.93 -4.42 3.06
CA ALA A 89 -10.28 -5.00 1.75
C ALA A 89 -10.47 -6.53 1.84
N SER A 90 -9.54 -7.22 2.49
CA SER A 90 -9.58 -8.68 2.69
C SER A 90 -10.84 -9.13 3.43
N LYS A 91 -11.25 -8.41 4.49
CA LYS A 91 -12.49 -8.71 5.24
C LYS A 91 -13.77 -8.49 4.42
N LEU A 92 -13.74 -7.58 3.45
CA LEU A 92 -14.82 -7.33 2.51
C LEU A 92 -14.74 -8.23 1.26
N LEU A 93 -13.78 -9.16 1.21
CA LEU A 93 -13.52 -10.06 0.08
C LEU A 93 -13.12 -9.33 -1.22
N ILE A 94 -12.56 -8.14 -1.09
CA ILE A 94 -11.97 -7.38 -2.20
C ILE A 94 -10.52 -7.85 -2.35
N PRO A 95 -10.07 -8.28 -3.54
CA PRO A 95 -8.70 -8.74 -3.72
C PRO A 95 -7.72 -7.60 -3.48
N VAL A 96 -6.58 -7.93 -2.85
CA VAL A 96 -5.51 -6.98 -2.56
C VAL A 96 -4.31 -7.25 -3.47
N ALA A 97 -3.75 -6.18 -4.00
CA ALA A 97 -2.47 -6.14 -4.66
C ALA A 97 -1.47 -5.36 -3.81
N HIS A 98 -0.32 -5.97 -3.50
CA HIS A 98 0.70 -5.39 -2.65
C HIS A 98 1.97 -5.11 -3.44
N ILE A 99 2.31 -3.83 -3.53
CA ILE A 99 3.53 -3.32 -4.16
C ILE A 99 4.65 -3.29 -3.11
N GLU A 100 5.86 -3.69 -3.53
CA GLU A 100 7.04 -3.88 -2.66
C GLU A 100 6.87 -5.03 -1.64
N ALA A 101 6.14 -6.06 -2.05
CA ALA A 101 5.91 -7.26 -1.26
C ALA A 101 7.21 -8.07 -1.01
N GLY A 102 7.20 -8.91 0.03
CA GLY A 102 8.24 -9.93 0.26
C GLY A 102 9.57 -9.45 0.84
N LEU A 103 9.76 -8.15 1.07
CA LEU A 103 10.92 -7.64 1.81
C LEU A 103 10.87 -8.12 3.26
N ARG A 104 12.00 -8.49 3.85
CA ARG A 104 12.08 -8.95 5.25
C ARG A 104 13.28 -8.36 5.96
N SER A 105 13.03 -7.78 7.12
CA SER A 105 14.08 -7.40 8.08
C SER A 105 14.38 -8.53 9.06
N PHE A 106 13.46 -9.50 9.21
CA PHE A 106 13.48 -10.56 10.22
C PHE A 106 13.51 -10.04 11.66
N ASN A 107 13.12 -8.78 11.89
CA ASN A 107 13.10 -8.14 13.19
C ASN A 107 11.67 -7.79 13.60
N MET A 108 11.04 -8.66 14.39
CA MET A 108 9.68 -8.45 14.89
C MET A 108 9.55 -7.32 15.93
N ASN A 109 10.63 -6.63 16.31
CA ASN A 109 10.53 -5.38 17.08
C ASN A 109 10.21 -4.17 16.20
N MET A 110 10.33 -4.30 14.88
CA MET A 110 9.94 -3.26 13.91
C MET A 110 8.46 -3.43 13.55
N PRO A 111 7.60 -2.43 13.81
CA PRO A 111 6.19 -2.48 13.40
C PRO A 111 6.00 -2.76 11.91
N GLU A 112 6.89 -2.22 11.07
CA GLU A 112 6.88 -2.40 9.62
C GLU A 112 7.11 -3.86 9.22
N GLU A 113 7.85 -4.65 10.02
CA GLU A 113 8.02 -6.09 9.76
C GLU A 113 6.70 -6.84 9.97
N GLN A 114 5.96 -6.49 11.02
CA GLN A 114 4.67 -7.11 11.31
C GLN A 114 3.65 -6.74 10.21
N ASN A 115 3.60 -5.47 9.83
CA ASN A 115 2.69 -4.96 8.80
C ASN A 115 2.90 -5.64 7.46
N ARG A 116 4.15 -5.74 6.98
CA ARG A 116 4.44 -6.34 5.67
C ARG A 116 4.13 -7.84 5.64
N ILE A 117 4.45 -8.58 6.70
CA ILE A 117 4.15 -10.02 6.77
C ILE A 117 2.65 -10.22 6.72
N LEU A 118 1.88 -9.51 7.56
CA LEU A 118 0.43 -9.65 7.57
C LEU A 118 -0.21 -9.25 6.23
N THR A 119 0.29 -8.16 5.62
CA THR A 119 -0.19 -7.68 4.31
C THR A 119 0.10 -8.68 3.20
N ASP A 120 1.31 -9.25 3.15
CA ASP A 120 1.68 -10.26 2.16
C ASP A 120 0.73 -11.48 2.23
N HIS A 121 0.48 -12.00 3.44
CA HIS A 121 -0.34 -13.20 3.64
C HIS A 121 -1.82 -13.03 3.29
N ILE A 122 -2.35 -11.81 3.34
CA ILE A 122 -3.74 -11.51 2.96
C ILE A 122 -3.88 -11.02 1.52
N SER A 123 -2.76 -10.82 0.81
CA SER A 123 -2.75 -10.31 -0.55
C SER A 123 -2.93 -11.40 -1.60
N ARG A 124 -3.64 -11.06 -2.68
CA ARG A 124 -3.85 -11.97 -3.83
C ARG A 124 -2.74 -11.83 -4.87
N LEU A 125 -2.25 -10.61 -5.07
CA LEU A 125 -1.17 -10.27 -5.99
C LEU A 125 -0.05 -9.61 -5.18
N LEU A 126 1.17 -10.12 -5.33
CA LEU A 126 2.37 -9.65 -4.65
C LEU A 126 3.39 -9.25 -5.71
N PHE A 127 3.66 -7.97 -5.80
CA PHE A 127 4.63 -7.40 -6.72
C PHE A 127 5.94 -7.17 -5.96
N VAL A 128 6.91 -8.03 -6.22
CA VAL A 128 8.18 -8.05 -5.49
C VAL A 128 9.27 -7.32 -6.27
N PRO A 129 10.17 -6.59 -5.58
CA PRO A 129 11.20 -5.80 -6.25
C PRO A 129 12.45 -6.62 -6.60
N THR A 130 12.65 -7.77 -5.95
CA THR A 130 13.87 -8.58 -6.09
C THR A 130 13.59 -10.07 -6.00
N ILE A 131 14.52 -10.87 -6.52
CA ILE A 131 14.52 -12.34 -6.38
C ILE A 131 14.63 -12.75 -4.89
N THR A 132 15.29 -11.93 -4.05
CA THR A 132 15.36 -12.20 -2.61
C THR A 132 14.00 -12.07 -1.95
N ALA A 133 13.23 -11.03 -2.30
CA ALA A 133 11.87 -10.85 -1.80
C ALA A 133 10.94 -11.99 -2.23
N GLU A 134 11.06 -12.43 -3.49
CA GLU A 134 10.36 -13.62 -4.00
C GLU A 134 10.68 -14.88 -3.16
N LYS A 135 11.96 -15.12 -2.86
CA LYS A 135 12.40 -16.27 -2.04
C LYS A 135 11.87 -16.21 -0.61
N ASN A 136 11.78 -15.02 -0.02
CA ASN A 136 11.22 -14.85 1.32
C ASN A 136 9.75 -15.30 1.35
N LEU A 137 8.95 -14.84 0.38
CA LEU A 137 7.54 -15.25 0.24
C LEU A 137 7.40 -16.75 0.06
N HIS A 138 8.22 -17.36 -0.80
CA HIS A 138 8.23 -18.82 -1.00
C HIS A 138 8.54 -19.59 0.28
N THR A 139 9.49 -19.09 1.08
CA THR A 139 9.86 -19.69 2.37
C THR A 139 8.71 -19.64 3.38
N GLU A 140 7.84 -18.63 3.28
CA GLU A 140 6.62 -18.50 4.08
C GLU A 140 5.40 -19.22 3.50
N GLY A 141 5.57 -19.95 2.39
CA GLY A 141 4.51 -20.73 1.74
C GLY A 141 3.68 -19.96 0.72
N ILE A 142 4.03 -18.70 0.43
CA ILE A 142 3.37 -17.87 -0.58
C ILE A 142 4.02 -18.16 -1.93
N ASN A 143 3.44 -19.12 -2.66
CA ASN A 143 3.98 -19.63 -3.92
C ASN A 143 3.14 -19.25 -5.16
N ARG A 144 2.08 -18.46 -4.97
CA ARG A 144 1.13 -18.07 -6.03
C ARG A 144 0.87 -16.59 -5.96
N GLY A 145 0.58 -15.99 -7.12
CA GLY A 145 0.32 -14.55 -7.20
C GLY A 145 1.56 -13.68 -6.96
N VAL A 146 2.76 -14.25 -7.00
CA VAL A 146 4.03 -13.53 -6.83
C VAL A 146 4.58 -13.17 -8.21
N TYR A 147 4.90 -11.89 -8.39
CA TYR A 147 5.41 -11.34 -9.65
C TYR A 147 6.61 -10.44 -9.35
N ASN A 148 7.77 -10.84 -9.87
CA ASN A 148 8.98 -10.04 -9.77
C ASN A 148 8.99 -8.96 -10.85
N VAL A 149 8.76 -7.72 -10.46
CA VAL A 149 8.53 -6.58 -11.36
C VAL A 149 9.58 -5.47 -11.24
N GLY A 150 10.54 -5.63 -10.33
CA GLY A 150 11.49 -4.58 -10.00
C GLY A 150 10.91 -3.53 -9.03
N ASP A 151 11.73 -2.53 -8.72
CA ASP A 151 11.41 -1.50 -7.73
C ASP A 151 10.83 -0.26 -8.41
N VAL A 152 9.61 0.14 -7.99
CA VAL A 152 8.90 1.33 -8.50
C VAL A 152 9.65 2.64 -8.26
N MET A 153 10.56 2.67 -7.27
CA MET A 153 11.41 3.83 -7.02
C MET A 153 12.39 4.07 -8.18
N PHE A 154 12.77 3.02 -8.92
CA PHE A 154 13.58 3.18 -10.13
C PHE A 154 12.81 3.95 -11.21
N ASP A 155 11.55 3.61 -11.45
CA ASP A 155 10.66 4.33 -12.36
C ASP A 155 10.47 5.79 -11.91
N ALA A 156 10.31 6.02 -10.61
CA ALA A 156 10.17 7.38 -10.08
C ALA A 156 11.40 8.25 -10.42
N VAL A 157 12.61 7.74 -10.23
CA VAL A 157 13.87 8.46 -10.55
C VAL A 157 14.07 8.68 -12.05
N LEU A 158 13.58 7.79 -12.91
CA LEU A 158 13.69 7.97 -14.36
C LEU A 158 12.73 9.03 -14.91
N HIS A 159 11.63 9.28 -14.21
CA HIS A 159 10.54 10.13 -14.70
C HIS A 159 10.44 11.48 -13.99
N PHE A 160 11.09 11.66 -12.84
CA PHE A 160 11.06 12.87 -12.01
C PHE A 160 12.45 13.15 -11.44
#